data_AF-A0A3L9YL39-F1
#
_entry.id   AF-A0A3L9YL39-F1
#
_cell.length_a   1.000
_cell.length_b   1.000
_cell.length_c   1.000
_cell.angle_alpha   90.00
_cell.angle_beta   90.00
_cell.angle_gamma   90.00
#
_symmetry.space_group_name_H-M   'P 1'
#
loop_
_entity.id
_entity.type
_entity.pdbx_description
1 polymer ?
#
loop_
_entity_poly.entity_id
_entity_poly.type
_entity_poly.pdbx_seq_one_letter_code
_entity_poly.pdbx_strand_id
1 'polypeptide(L)'
;MHHVRQEQSVSLTPETRLMADELTKRFLVPFSLEDETTTIRGCLPLLPLPFRGIAETFIDRLRATIQTTAAPFLLANQAAYDKQYQRFSMAERIRARSIEEEPDETEDEIEARRNEAARVVANSKMDAFSKSEEGIDSLVAEAANFLLHLHKTPEIQSVAREILLQGTVATWSALEMLVGDELTLLLDNRPDLVTKLLSDPNAKRKFELPKLNVDDLASRGFDLSKQMGRLLFEERDLSSLPTLKCACEALIDSSRLREKLAAPTAWRLNQNRHLIVHRRGIVDEEYLRKTGVQLSVGDQLIVSPTEFEELLLHALSIGSEFLAGLASLVLHDPSISTDAAR
;
A
#
# COMPACT_ATOMS: atom_id res chain seq x y z
N MET A 1 9.39 -4.11 -8.97
CA MET A 1 10.59 -4.14 -9.87
C MET A 1 10.46 -3.15 -11.04
N HIS A 2 9.61 -2.12 -10.96
CA HIS A 2 9.45 -1.14 -12.05
C HIS A 2 10.14 0.21 -11.82
N HIS A 3 10.36 0.65 -10.57
CA HIS A 3 11.24 1.80 -10.27
C HIS A 3 12.70 1.42 -9.91
N VAL A 4 13.01 0.13 -9.87
CA VAL A 4 14.40 -0.39 -9.98
C VAL A 4 14.75 -0.67 -11.45
N ARG A 5 13.84 -0.43 -12.41
CA ARG A 5 14.03 -0.74 -13.84
C ARG A 5 14.35 0.47 -14.73
N GLN A 6 14.24 1.72 -14.27
CA GLN A 6 14.32 2.87 -15.19
C GLN A 6 15.28 4.01 -14.84
N GLU A 7 16.07 3.94 -13.77
CA GLU A 7 17.16 4.91 -13.58
C GLU A 7 18.49 4.19 -13.34
N GLN A 8 19.34 4.26 -14.37
CA GLN A 8 20.70 3.70 -14.47
C GLN A 8 20.74 2.17 -14.42
N SER A 9 21.11 1.54 -15.53
CA SER A 9 21.39 0.10 -15.60
C SER A 9 22.64 -0.20 -14.78
N VAL A 10 22.52 -0.26 -13.46
CA VAL A 10 23.59 -0.73 -12.57
C VAL A 10 23.93 -2.14 -13.01
N SER A 11 25.19 -2.36 -13.39
CA SER A 11 25.64 -3.63 -13.93
C SER A 11 25.83 -4.65 -12.81
N LEU A 12 24.71 -5.20 -12.29
CA LEU A 12 24.79 -6.31 -11.35
C LEU A 12 25.54 -7.47 -12.01
N THR A 13 26.44 -8.08 -11.24
CA THR A 13 27.15 -9.28 -11.67
C THR A 13 26.13 -10.39 -11.97
N PRO A 14 26.45 -11.34 -12.86
CA PRO A 14 25.54 -12.45 -13.18
C PRO A 14 25.07 -13.23 -11.94
N GLU A 15 25.96 -13.42 -10.97
CA GLU A 15 25.66 -14.10 -9.72
C GLU A 15 24.68 -13.31 -8.85
N THR A 16 24.97 -12.02 -8.61
CA THR A 16 24.08 -11.14 -7.84
C THR A 16 22.71 -11.03 -8.49
N ARG A 17 22.65 -10.98 -9.82
CA ARG A 17 21.39 -10.92 -10.57
C ARG A 17 20.54 -12.19 -10.36
N LEU A 18 21.15 -13.37 -10.41
CA LEU A 18 20.45 -14.63 -10.11
C LEU A 18 19.93 -14.69 -8.67
N MET A 19 20.71 -14.19 -7.70
CA MET A 19 20.26 -14.10 -6.30
C MET A 19 19.11 -13.12 -6.14
N ALA A 20 19.18 -11.94 -6.76
CA ALA A 20 18.11 -10.95 -6.75
C ALA A 20 16.82 -11.49 -7.39
N ASP A 21 16.93 -12.23 -8.50
CA ASP A 21 15.80 -12.86 -9.15
C ASP A 21 15.15 -13.94 -8.27
N GLU A 22 15.93 -14.74 -7.53
CA GLU A 22 15.36 -15.69 -6.59
C GLU A 22 14.76 -14.99 -5.36
N LEU A 23 15.39 -13.90 -4.88
CA LEU A 23 14.90 -13.11 -3.76
C LEU A 23 13.51 -12.52 -4.07
N THR A 24 13.34 -11.92 -5.24
CA THR A 24 12.08 -11.26 -5.66
C THR A 24 10.91 -12.24 -5.83
N LYS A 25 11.17 -13.54 -5.97
CA LYS A 25 10.11 -14.56 -5.95
C LYS A 25 9.58 -14.87 -4.55
N ARG A 26 10.36 -14.56 -3.50
CA ARG A 26 10.06 -14.93 -2.11
C ARG A 26 9.70 -13.74 -1.23
N PHE A 27 10.33 -12.60 -1.48
CA PHE A 27 10.16 -11.39 -0.69
C PHE A 27 9.79 -10.22 -1.58
N LEU A 28 8.95 -9.33 -1.05
CA LEU A 28 8.63 -8.09 -1.72
C LEU A 28 9.82 -7.13 -1.62
N VAL A 29 10.37 -6.76 -2.78
CA VAL A 29 11.25 -5.60 -2.90
C VAL A 29 10.37 -4.37 -3.02
N PRO A 30 10.55 -3.33 -2.18
CA PRO A 30 9.70 -2.15 -2.17
C PRO A 30 9.74 -1.49 -3.55
N PHE A 31 8.58 -0.97 -3.97
CA PHE A 31 8.43 -0.20 -5.20
C PHE A 31 7.74 1.12 -4.89
N SER A 32 8.05 2.12 -5.71
CA SER A 32 7.44 3.44 -5.63
C SER A 32 6.05 3.42 -6.26
N LEU A 33 5.14 4.23 -5.72
CA LEU A 33 3.82 4.51 -6.31
C LEU A 33 3.76 5.93 -6.90
N GLU A 34 4.89 6.65 -6.95
CA GLU A 34 4.91 8.07 -7.30
C GLU A 34 4.35 8.31 -8.71
N ASP A 35 4.76 7.48 -9.68
CA ASP A 35 4.27 7.56 -11.06
C ASP A 35 2.79 7.19 -11.14
N GLU A 36 2.38 6.10 -10.49
CA GLU A 36 1.01 5.58 -10.54
C GLU A 36 -0.01 6.43 -9.77
N THR A 37 0.44 7.22 -8.79
CA THR A 37 -0.40 8.16 -8.04
C THR A 37 -0.56 9.52 -8.72
N THR A 38 0.15 9.78 -9.82
CA THR A 38 0.09 11.05 -10.56
C THR A 38 -1.34 11.41 -10.95
N THR A 39 -2.14 10.44 -11.40
CA THR A 39 -3.55 10.68 -11.77
C THR A 39 -4.38 11.12 -10.58
N ILE A 40 -4.24 10.45 -9.43
CA ILE A 40 -4.96 10.82 -8.20
C ILE A 40 -4.56 12.21 -7.75
N ARG A 41 -3.26 12.49 -7.71
CA ARG A 41 -2.72 13.81 -7.31
C ARG A 41 -3.19 14.93 -8.23
N GLY A 42 -3.35 14.65 -9.54
CA GLY A 42 -3.95 15.58 -10.49
C GLY A 42 -5.43 15.87 -10.21
N CYS A 43 -6.16 14.92 -9.61
CA CYS A 43 -7.57 15.10 -9.22
C CYS A 43 -7.74 15.78 -7.87
N LEU A 44 -6.77 15.70 -6.93
CA LEU A 44 -6.91 16.27 -5.58
C LEU A 44 -7.31 17.75 -5.57
N PRO A 45 -6.72 18.66 -6.39
CA PRO A 45 -7.12 20.06 -6.41
C PRO A 45 -8.57 20.29 -6.85
N LEU A 46 -9.17 19.35 -7.58
CA LEU A 46 -10.54 19.43 -8.08
C LEU A 46 -11.58 18.99 -7.03
N LEU A 47 -11.15 18.21 -6.03
CA LEU A 47 -12.02 17.74 -4.95
C LEU A 47 -12.16 18.82 -3.86
N PRO A 48 -13.31 18.90 -3.17
CA PRO A 48 -13.43 19.69 -1.95
C PRO A 48 -12.56 19.12 -0.82
N LEU A 49 -12.18 19.96 0.15
CA LEU A 49 -11.24 19.59 1.23
C LEU A 49 -11.59 18.28 1.96
N PRO A 50 -12.86 17.99 2.34
CA PRO A 50 -13.18 16.75 3.04
C PRO A 50 -12.89 15.48 2.24
N PHE A 51 -13.08 15.51 0.91
CA PHE A 51 -12.79 14.40 0.00
C PHE A 51 -11.28 14.21 -0.19
N ARG A 52 -10.51 15.31 -0.24
CA ARG A 52 -9.04 15.25 -0.39
C ARG A 52 -8.38 14.43 0.72
N GLY A 53 -8.80 14.63 1.97
CA GLY A 53 -8.23 13.92 3.10
C GLY A 53 -8.43 12.40 3.04
N ILE A 54 -9.57 11.95 2.50
CA ILE A 54 -9.86 10.52 2.32
C ILE A 54 -9.00 9.94 1.19
N ALA A 55 -8.90 10.65 0.07
CA ALA A 55 -8.04 10.26 -1.06
C ALA A 55 -6.54 10.19 -0.69
N GLU A 56 -6.03 11.14 0.10
CA GLU A 56 -4.66 11.12 0.61
C GLU A 56 -4.44 9.95 1.57
N THR A 57 -5.39 9.71 2.49
CA THR A 57 -5.36 8.56 3.40
C THR A 57 -5.31 7.23 2.66
N PHE A 58 -6.00 7.11 1.51
CA PHE A 58 -5.92 5.92 0.67
C PHE A 58 -4.51 5.69 0.12
N ILE A 59 -3.86 6.73 -0.43
CA ILE A 59 -2.48 6.65 -0.92
C ILE A 59 -1.52 6.25 0.20
N ASP A 60 -1.65 6.89 1.36
CA ASP A 60 -0.79 6.62 2.51
C ASP A 60 -0.96 5.19 3.03
N ARG A 61 -2.18 4.66 3.02
CA ARG A 61 -2.45 3.26 3.37
C ARG A 61 -1.81 2.27 2.40
N LEU A 62 -1.86 2.54 1.09
CA LEU A 62 -1.16 1.69 0.12
C LEU A 62 0.35 1.74 0.30
N ARG A 63 0.93 2.93 0.56
CA ARG A 63 2.36 3.08 0.86
C ARG A 63 2.75 2.32 2.13
N ALA A 64 1.97 2.45 3.21
CA ALA A 64 2.20 1.72 4.45
C ALA A 64 2.08 0.19 4.25
N THR A 65 1.17 -0.24 3.38
CA THR A 65 1.01 -1.66 3.02
C THR A 65 2.27 -2.20 2.32
N ILE A 66 2.84 -1.44 1.36
CA ILE A 66 4.10 -1.80 0.69
C ILE A 66 5.23 -1.88 1.71
N GLN A 67 5.39 -0.87 2.57
CA GLN A 67 6.46 -0.83 3.58
C GLN A 67 6.37 -2.01 4.55
N THR A 68 5.17 -2.31 5.03
CA THR A 68 4.93 -3.45 5.95
C THR A 68 5.22 -4.78 5.25
N THR A 69 4.76 -4.93 4.01
CA THR A 69 4.95 -6.17 3.24
C THR A 69 6.41 -6.38 2.82
N ALA A 70 7.13 -5.30 2.55
CA ALA A 70 8.55 -5.28 2.20
C ALA A 70 9.48 -5.21 3.43
N ALA A 71 8.96 -5.23 4.65
CA ALA A 71 9.76 -5.07 5.87
C ALA A 71 10.94 -6.06 5.96
N PRO A 72 10.81 -7.36 5.60
CA PRO A 72 11.96 -8.27 5.59
C PRO A 72 13.11 -7.79 4.67
N PHE A 73 12.78 -7.28 3.47
CA PHE A 73 13.75 -6.72 2.54
C PHE A 73 14.40 -5.45 3.11
N LEU A 74 13.59 -4.53 3.63
CA LEU A 74 14.08 -3.26 4.19
C LEU A 74 15.08 -3.49 5.33
N LEU A 75 14.77 -4.43 6.24
CA LEU A 75 15.64 -4.78 7.35
C LEU A 75 16.93 -5.44 6.89
N ALA A 76 16.88 -6.34 5.91
CA ALA A 76 18.07 -6.99 5.36
C ALA A 76 18.97 -6.00 4.62
N ASN A 77 18.38 -5.09 3.84
CA ASN A 77 19.11 -4.05 3.14
C ASN A 77 19.78 -3.07 4.12
N GLN A 78 19.08 -2.68 5.19
CA GLN A 78 19.66 -1.85 6.25
C GLN A 78 20.80 -2.58 6.96
N ALA A 79 20.63 -3.87 7.27
CA ALA A 79 21.68 -4.66 7.92
C ALA A 79 22.94 -4.81 7.04
N ALA A 80 22.77 -4.97 5.73
CA ALA A 80 23.88 -4.96 4.77
C ALA A 80 24.60 -3.60 4.75
N TYR A 81 23.83 -2.51 4.72
CA TYR A 81 24.36 -1.15 4.79
C TYR A 81 25.15 -0.92 6.08
N ASP A 82 24.58 -1.25 7.23
CA ASP A 82 25.19 -1.06 8.55
C ASP A 82 26.47 -1.87 8.70
N LYS A 83 26.48 -3.12 8.22
CA LYS A 83 27.66 -3.97 8.25
C LYS A 83 28.80 -3.38 7.42
N GLN A 84 28.49 -2.84 6.25
CA GLN A 84 29.52 -2.19 5.42
C GLN A 84 30.00 -0.87 6.03
N TYR A 85 29.08 -0.08 6.58
CA TYR A 85 29.43 1.13 7.32
C TYR A 85 30.36 0.82 8.50
N GLN A 86 30.08 -0.24 9.28
CA GLN A 86 30.92 -0.68 10.38
C GLN A 86 32.34 -1.03 9.92
N ARG A 87 32.50 -1.68 8.75
CA ARG A 87 33.82 -1.95 8.17
C ARG A 87 34.60 -0.67 7.89
N PHE A 88 33.96 0.34 7.27
CA PHE A 88 34.60 1.63 7.04
C PHE A 88 34.91 2.35 8.35
N SER A 89 33.95 2.42 9.27
CA SER A 89 34.12 3.06 10.58
C SER A 89 35.27 2.46 11.38
N MET A 90 35.36 1.12 11.46
CA MET A 90 36.46 0.45 12.15
C MET A 90 37.82 0.74 11.49
N ALA A 91 37.90 0.70 10.16
CA ALA A 91 39.14 0.99 9.44
C ALA A 91 39.59 2.44 9.65
N GLU A 92 38.67 3.40 9.60
CA GLU A 92 39.00 4.81 9.82
C GLU A 92 39.32 5.13 11.28
N ARG A 93 38.68 4.46 12.26
CA ARG A 93 39.07 4.59 13.68
C ARG A 93 40.49 4.10 13.93
N ILE A 94 40.93 3.03 13.24
CA ILE A 94 42.32 2.56 13.32
C ILE A 94 43.27 3.59 12.71
N ARG A 95 42.91 4.18 11.56
CA ARG A 95 43.73 5.21 10.88
C ARG A 95 43.81 6.50 11.69
N ALA A 96 42.70 6.94 12.27
CA ALA A 96 42.63 8.16 13.09
C ALA A 96 43.53 8.10 14.33
N ARG A 97 43.98 6.91 14.77
CA ARG A 97 44.99 6.81 15.84
C ARG A 97 46.32 7.48 15.48
N SER A 98 46.61 7.71 14.21
CA SER A 98 47.81 8.44 13.78
C SER A 98 47.69 9.96 13.94
N ILE A 99 46.52 10.48 14.31
CA ILE A 99 46.35 11.91 14.59
C ILE A 99 47.09 12.21 15.90
N GLU A 100 48.09 13.08 15.81
CA GLU A 100 48.93 13.48 16.95
C GLU A 100 48.19 14.40 17.92
N GLU A 101 48.60 14.35 19.18
CA GLU A 101 48.10 15.18 20.27
C GLU A 101 48.57 16.62 20.11
N GLU A 102 47.66 17.58 20.31
CA GLU A 102 48.02 18.99 20.35
C GLU A 102 48.47 19.38 21.77
N PRO A 103 49.38 20.37 21.95
CA PRO A 103 50.06 20.64 23.23
C PRO A 103 49.18 20.96 24.44
N ASP A 104 47.90 21.25 24.24
CA ASP A 104 46.92 21.61 25.27
C ASP A 104 45.64 20.75 25.21
N GLU A 105 45.68 19.61 24.51
CA GLU A 105 44.53 18.72 24.31
C GLU A 105 44.48 17.65 25.40
N THR A 106 43.32 17.46 26.04
CA THR A 106 43.10 16.36 26.99
C THR A 106 42.93 15.01 26.27
N GLU A 107 43.12 13.90 26.99
CA GLU A 107 42.94 12.55 26.46
C GLU A 107 41.51 12.34 25.88
N ASP A 108 40.50 12.92 26.54
CA ASP A 108 39.11 12.86 26.08
C ASP A 108 38.90 13.70 24.80
N GLU A 109 39.56 14.86 24.70
CA GLU A 109 39.45 15.75 23.53
C GLU A 109 40.12 15.14 22.29
N ILE A 110 41.32 14.54 22.44
CA ILE A 110 41.98 13.84 21.33
C ILE A 110 41.19 12.60 20.90
N GLU A 111 40.59 11.85 21.84
CA GLU A 111 39.73 10.72 21.48
C GLU A 111 38.47 11.19 20.73
N ALA A 112 37.83 12.27 21.19
CA ALA A 112 36.68 12.86 20.52
C ALA A 112 37.03 13.34 19.10
N ARG A 113 38.16 14.04 18.92
CA ARG A 113 38.64 14.51 17.61
C ARG A 113 38.96 13.35 16.67
N ARG A 114 39.60 12.29 17.17
CA ARG A 114 39.87 11.06 16.39
C ARG A 114 38.59 10.35 15.97
N ASN A 115 37.63 10.20 16.88
CA ASN A 115 36.34 9.58 16.59
C ASN A 115 35.53 10.39 15.58
N GLU A 116 35.55 11.73 15.69
CA GLU A 116 34.87 12.60 14.74
C GLU A 116 35.51 12.56 13.35
N ALA A 117 36.85 12.65 13.27
CA ALA A 117 37.57 12.52 12.01
C ALA A 117 37.28 11.17 11.32
N ALA A 118 37.29 10.08 12.08
CA ALA A 118 36.95 8.75 11.57
C ALA A 118 35.50 8.68 11.07
N ARG A 119 34.55 9.28 11.79
CA ARG A 119 33.12 9.32 11.43
C ARG A 119 32.90 10.07 10.11
N VAL A 120 33.48 11.25 9.96
CA VAL A 120 33.36 12.07 8.73
C VAL A 120 33.86 11.31 7.51
N VAL A 121 35.05 10.70 7.61
CA VAL A 121 35.63 9.92 6.50
C VAL A 121 34.83 8.65 6.22
N ALA A 122 34.38 7.94 7.25
CA ALA A 122 33.58 6.72 7.08
C ALA A 122 32.23 7.00 6.41
N ASN A 123 31.53 8.08 6.79
CA ASN A 123 30.29 8.51 6.14
C ASN A 123 30.53 8.84 4.66
N SER A 124 31.57 9.63 4.36
CA SER A 124 31.92 9.99 2.99
C SER A 124 32.24 8.75 2.12
N LYS A 125 32.97 7.77 2.69
CA LYS A 125 33.27 6.51 2.00
C LYS A 125 32.02 5.66 1.79
N MET A 126 31.11 5.60 2.77
CA MET A 126 29.86 4.85 2.63
C MET A 126 28.93 5.47 1.59
N ASP A 127 28.85 6.80 1.54
CA ASP A 127 28.08 7.52 0.53
C ASP A 127 28.64 7.30 -0.88
N ALA A 128 29.97 7.32 -1.03
CA ALA A 128 30.61 7.03 -2.30
C ALA A 128 30.43 5.56 -2.72
N PHE A 129 30.58 4.63 -1.76
CA PHE A 129 30.41 3.19 -2.00
C PHE A 129 28.97 2.85 -2.39
N SER A 130 27.98 3.30 -1.64
CA SER A 130 26.56 2.98 -1.89
C SER A 130 26.03 3.52 -3.22
N LYS A 131 26.73 4.46 -3.85
CA LYS A 131 26.42 5.00 -5.19
C LYS A 131 27.28 4.40 -6.30
N SER A 132 28.30 3.61 -5.97
CA SER A 132 29.17 2.93 -6.93
C SER A 132 28.54 1.62 -7.41
N GLU A 133 28.83 1.19 -8.64
CA GLU A 133 28.33 -0.09 -9.16
C GLU A 133 28.75 -1.28 -8.28
N GLU A 134 30.02 -1.30 -7.84
CA GLU A 134 30.55 -2.33 -6.92
C GLU A 134 29.80 -2.33 -5.59
N GLY A 135 29.55 -1.15 -5.02
CA GLY A 135 28.87 -1.07 -3.73
C GLY A 135 27.39 -1.42 -3.81
N ILE A 136 26.70 -1.06 -4.89
CA ILE A 136 25.32 -1.50 -5.12
C ILE A 136 25.27 -3.02 -5.28
N ASP A 137 26.14 -3.61 -6.12
CA ASP A 137 26.20 -5.06 -6.32
C ASP A 137 26.46 -5.80 -5.00
N SER A 138 27.44 -5.33 -4.22
CA SER A 138 27.80 -5.89 -2.93
C SER A 138 26.66 -5.83 -1.90
N LEU A 139 25.99 -4.68 -1.79
CA LEU A 139 24.86 -4.51 -0.86
C LEU A 139 23.67 -5.39 -1.24
N VAL A 140 23.34 -5.47 -2.54
CA VAL A 140 22.27 -6.33 -3.05
C VAL A 140 22.60 -7.80 -2.80
N ALA A 141 23.83 -8.23 -3.11
CA ALA A 141 24.29 -9.60 -2.87
C ALA A 141 24.23 -9.95 -1.38
N GLU A 142 24.64 -9.05 -0.49
CA GLU A 142 24.64 -9.29 0.95
C GLU A 142 23.22 -9.39 1.51
N ALA A 143 22.31 -8.48 1.13
CA ALA A 143 20.91 -8.54 1.52
C ALA A 143 20.21 -9.80 0.98
N ALA A 144 20.45 -10.15 -0.29
CA ALA A 144 19.88 -11.33 -0.92
C ALA A 144 20.37 -12.62 -0.25
N ASN A 145 21.68 -12.74 -0.02
CA ASN A 145 22.26 -13.90 0.66
C ASN A 145 21.69 -14.08 2.07
N PHE A 146 21.58 -12.99 2.82
CA PHE A 146 21.02 -13.04 4.17
C PHE A 146 19.57 -13.55 4.17
N LEU A 147 18.69 -12.97 3.35
CA LEU A 147 17.28 -13.37 3.30
C LEU A 147 17.06 -14.76 2.72
N LEU A 148 17.76 -15.12 1.64
CA LEU A 148 17.66 -16.44 1.04
C LEU A 148 18.20 -17.52 1.98
N HIS A 149 19.22 -17.21 2.79
CA HIS A 149 19.68 -18.09 3.85
C HIS A 149 18.61 -18.29 4.92
N LEU A 150 18.03 -17.21 5.46
CA LEU A 150 16.96 -17.29 6.46
C LEU A 150 15.72 -18.01 5.95
N HIS A 151 15.36 -17.83 4.68
CA HIS A 151 14.23 -18.50 4.04
C HIS A 151 14.39 -20.02 3.95
N LYS A 152 15.57 -20.59 4.21
CA LYS A 152 15.72 -22.06 4.33
C LYS A 152 15.00 -22.62 5.55
N THR A 153 14.68 -21.77 6.53
CA THR A 153 13.99 -22.14 7.77
C THR A 153 12.47 -22.08 7.60
N PRO A 154 11.71 -23.16 7.88
CA PRO A 154 10.26 -23.23 7.64
C PRO A 154 9.44 -22.11 8.30
N GLU A 155 9.85 -21.67 9.49
CA GLU A 155 9.20 -20.59 10.24
C GLU A 155 9.28 -19.27 9.46
N ILE A 156 10.44 -18.97 8.88
CA ILE A 156 10.65 -17.75 8.07
C ILE A 156 9.85 -17.83 6.77
N GLN A 157 9.76 -19.01 6.13
CA GLN A 157 8.89 -19.18 4.96
C GLN A 157 7.42 -18.90 5.30
N SER A 158 6.97 -19.40 6.45
CA SER A 158 5.60 -19.17 6.91
C SER A 158 5.34 -17.69 7.20
N VAL A 159 6.29 -17.00 7.84
CA VAL A 159 6.18 -15.56 8.13
C VAL A 159 6.19 -14.73 6.85
N ALA A 160 7.09 -15.02 5.90
CA ALA A 160 7.16 -14.30 4.63
C ALA A 160 5.85 -14.42 3.83
N ARG A 161 5.27 -15.63 3.80
CA ARG A 161 3.95 -15.87 3.19
C ARG A 161 2.85 -15.11 3.92
N GLU A 162 2.80 -15.20 5.26
CA GLU A 162 1.76 -14.53 6.05
C GLU A 162 1.78 -13.01 5.84
N ILE A 163 2.97 -12.40 5.77
CA ILE A 163 3.12 -10.97 5.50
C ILE A 163 2.49 -10.57 4.16
N LEU A 164 2.64 -11.38 3.10
CA LEU A 164 2.01 -11.13 1.79
C LEU A 164 0.48 -11.31 1.84
N LEU A 165 -0.02 -12.28 2.62
CA LEU A 165 -1.46 -12.44 2.83
C LEU A 165 -2.05 -11.23 3.57
N GLN A 166 -1.40 -10.76 4.63
CA GLN A 166 -1.83 -9.57 5.36
C GLN A 166 -1.75 -8.31 4.50
N GLY A 167 -0.71 -8.16 3.68
CA GLY A 167 -0.63 -7.10 2.68
C GLY A 167 -1.80 -7.14 1.72
N THR A 168 -2.18 -8.32 1.22
CA THR A 168 -3.32 -8.49 0.30
C THR A 168 -4.64 -8.05 0.93
N VAL A 169 -4.87 -8.39 2.21
CA VAL A 169 -6.04 -7.92 2.97
C VAL A 169 -6.02 -6.41 3.13
N ALA A 170 -4.88 -5.84 3.53
CA ALA A 170 -4.72 -4.40 3.73
C ALA A 170 -4.95 -3.59 2.42
N THR A 171 -4.50 -4.11 1.28
CA THR A 171 -4.79 -3.53 -0.05
C THR A 171 -6.28 -3.44 -0.31
N TRP A 172 -7.05 -4.51 -0.06
CA TRP A 172 -8.50 -4.48 -0.22
C TRP A 172 -9.16 -3.51 0.76
N SER A 173 -8.76 -3.54 2.03
CA SER A 173 -9.29 -2.66 3.06
C SER A 173 -9.05 -1.17 2.75
N ALA A 174 -7.92 -0.82 2.15
CA ALA A 174 -7.68 0.55 1.69
C ALA A 174 -8.70 0.99 0.64
N LEU A 175 -9.00 0.13 -0.34
CA LEU A 175 -10.00 0.41 -1.39
C LEU A 175 -11.42 0.48 -0.82
N GLU A 176 -11.77 -0.45 0.08
CA GLU A 176 -13.08 -0.49 0.75
C GLU A 176 -13.34 0.80 1.52
N MET A 177 -12.33 1.26 2.28
CA MET A 177 -12.43 2.51 3.02
C MET A 177 -12.53 3.73 2.12
N LEU A 178 -11.71 3.81 1.07
CA LEU A 178 -11.81 4.90 0.09
C LEU A 178 -13.24 5.01 -0.44
N VAL A 179 -13.78 3.92 -0.95
CA VAL A 179 -15.11 3.95 -1.57
C VAL A 179 -16.20 4.19 -0.54
N GLY A 180 -16.14 3.53 0.62
CA GLY A 180 -17.14 3.67 1.68
C GLY A 180 -17.19 5.07 2.26
N ASP A 181 -16.05 5.64 2.62
CA ASP A 181 -15.97 6.96 3.24
C ASP A 181 -16.39 8.05 2.23
N GLU A 182 -15.91 7.98 0.99
CA GLU A 182 -16.23 8.97 -0.04
C GLU A 182 -17.69 8.91 -0.49
N LEU A 183 -18.27 7.71 -0.64
CA LEU A 183 -19.70 7.59 -0.99
C LEU A 183 -20.59 8.01 0.18
N THR A 184 -20.20 7.71 1.42
CA THR A 184 -20.92 8.18 2.61
C THR A 184 -20.93 9.71 2.65
N LEU A 185 -19.76 10.32 2.50
CA LEU A 185 -19.61 11.78 2.49
C LEU A 185 -20.36 12.41 1.30
N LEU A 186 -20.32 11.79 0.12
CA LEU A 186 -21.05 12.25 -1.05
C LEU A 186 -22.56 12.28 -0.78
N LEU A 187 -23.14 11.19 -0.28
CA LEU A 187 -24.59 11.10 -0.05
C LEU A 187 -25.06 11.95 1.14
N ASP A 188 -24.22 12.16 2.15
CA ASP A 188 -24.50 13.11 3.23
C ASP A 188 -24.55 14.56 2.71
N ASN A 189 -23.71 14.92 1.74
CA ASN A 189 -23.70 16.26 1.13
C ASN A 189 -24.69 16.42 -0.04
N ARG A 190 -25.03 15.32 -0.72
CA ARG A 190 -25.95 15.26 -1.87
C ARG A 190 -27.04 14.19 -1.65
N PRO A 191 -27.99 14.42 -0.74
CA PRO A 191 -29.06 13.46 -0.46
C PRO A 191 -29.92 13.13 -1.68
N ASP A 192 -29.97 14.00 -2.68
CA ASP A 192 -30.69 13.76 -3.93
C ASP A 192 -30.14 12.55 -4.70
N LEU A 193 -28.83 12.26 -4.59
CA LEU A 193 -28.19 11.11 -5.23
C LEU A 193 -28.63 9.77 -4.64
N VAL A 194 -29.24 9.76 -3.45
CA VAL A 194 -29.88 8.56 -2.90
C VAL A 194 -30.98 8.05 -3.82
N THR A 195 -31.75 8.97 -4.41
CA THR A 195 -32.82 8.57 -5.33
C THR A 195 -32.24 7.91 -6.59
N LYS A 196 -31.09 8.39 -7.07
CA LYS A 196 -30.34 7.77 -8.17
C LYS A 196 -29.88 6.36 -7.78
N LEU A 197 -29.27 6.20 -6.61
CA LEU A 197 -28.84 4.90 -6.08
C LEU A 197 -30.00 3.90 -5.98
N LEU A 198 -31.15 4.33 -5.43
CA LEU A 198 -32.32 3.47 -5.23
C LEU A 198 -33.15 3.25 -6.51
N SER A 199 -32.88 3.99 -7.58
CA SER A 199 -33.50 3.78 -8.88
C SER A 199 -32.83 2.65 -9.67
N ASP A 200 -31.57 2.35 -9.39
CA ASP A 200 -30.90 1.19 -9.96
C ASP A 200 -31.44 -0.12 -9.33
N PRO A 201 -31.95 -1.08 -10.11
CA PRO A 201 -32.56 -2.29 -9.56
C PRO A 201 -31.60 -3.19 -8.76
N ASN A 202 -30.32 -3.21 -9.13
CA ASN A 202 -29.31 -4.03 -8.47
C ASN A 202 -28.85 -3.37 -7.18
N ALA A 203 -28.62 -2.06 -7.22
CA ALA A 203 -28.30 -1.28 -6.05
C ALA A 203 -29.49 -1.26 -5.08
N LYS A 204 -30.73 -1.03 -5.51
CA LYS A 204 -31.91 -1.02 -4.63
C LYS A 204 -32.01 -2.25 -3.72
N ARG A 205 -31.81 -3.46 -4.27
CA ARG A 205 -31.85 -4.73 -3.50
C ARG A 205 -30.78 -4.82 -2.42
N LYS A 206 -29.63 -4.19 -2.64
CA LYS A 206 -28.50 -4.13 -1.70
C LYS A 206 -28.56 -2.90 -0.78
N PHE A 207 -29.18 -1.83 -1.30
CA PHE A 207 -29.41 -0.43 -0.95
C PHE A 207 -30.64 -0.05 -0.10
N GLU A 208 -31.58 -0.95 0.18
CA GLU A 208 -32.87 -0.62 0.83
C GLU A 208 -32.74 0.25 2.10
N LEU A 209 -33.64 1.21 2.32
CA LEU A 209 -33.54 2.02 3.54
C LEU A 209 -33.75 1.16 4.80
N PRO A 210 -32.92 1.33 5.85
CA PRO A 210 -33.12 0.63 7.10
C PRO A 210 -34.47 1.02 7.73
N LYS A 211 -35.07 0.10 8.50
CA LYS A 211 -36.28 0.40 9.27
C LYS A 211 -35.89 1.26 10.48
N LEU A 212 -36.13 2.56 10.41
CA LEU A 212 -35.83 3.49 11.49
C LEU A 212 -36.86 3.37 12.61
N ASN A 213 -36.40 3.10 13.83
CA ASN A 213 -37.22 3.21 15.03
C ASN A 213 -37.12 4.62 15.66
N VAL A 214 -37.89 4.87 16.72
CA VAL A 214 -37.92 6.20 17.38
C VAL A 214 -36.59 6.53 18.07
N ASP A 215 -35.89 5.53 18.60
CA ASP A 215 -34.59 5.71 19.25
C ASP A 215 -33.50 6.06 18.22
N ASP A 216 -33.56 5.49 17.02
CA ASP A 216 -32.69 5.81 15.88
C ASP A 216 -32.88 7.25 15.41
N LEU A 217 -34.11 7.73 15.39
CA LEU A 217 -34.44 9.12 15.05
C LEU A 217 -33.98 10.07 16.16
N ALA A 218 -34.20 9.71 17.43
CA ALA A 218 -33.82 10.51 18.58
C ALA A 218 -32.29 10.68 18.69
N SER A 219 -31.52 9.61 18.49
CA SER A 219 -30.05 9.65 18.47
C SER A 219 -29.48 10.55 17.37
N ARG A 220 -30.25 10.79 16.31
CA ARG A 220 -29.89 11.65 15.16
C ARG A 220 -30.54 13.03 15.23
N GLY A 221 -31.17 13.39 16.36
CA GLY A 221 -31.81 14.70 16.55
C GLY A 221 -33.02 14.94 15.66
N PHE A 222 -33.65 13.87 15.16
CA PHE A 222 -34.77 13.90 14.20
C PHE A 222 -34.45 14.63 12.88
N ASP A 223 -33.17 14.79 12.54
CA ASP A 223 -32.71 15.38 11.28
C ASP A 223 -31.83 14.39 10.51
N LEU A 224 -32.32 13.92 9.37
CA LEU A 224 -31.62 12.99 8.48
C LEU A 224 -31.04 13.68 7.24
N SER A 225 -31.21 15.00 7.11
CA SER A 225 -30.89 15.75 5.90
C SER A 225 -29.43 15.67 5.47
N LYS A 226 -28.50 15.45 6.42
CA LYS A 226 -27.05 15.30 6.19
C LYS A 226 -26.50 13.96 6.68
N GLN A 227 -27.34 12.92 6.74
CA GLN A 227 -26.97 11.61 7.28
C GLN A 227 -27.33 10.46 6.36
N MET A 228 -27.77 10.75 5.13
CA MET A 228 -28.26 9.73 4.22
C MET A 228 -27.20 8.71 3.81
N GLY A 229 -25.95 9.14 3.64
CA GLY A 229 -24.84 8.24 3.38
C GLY A 229 -24.61 7.31 4.55
N ARG A 230 -24.55 7.85 5.77
CA ARG A 230 -24.39 7.04 6.99
C ARG A 230 -25.52 6.04 7.13
N LEU A 231 -26.77 6.47 7.00
CA LEU A 231 -27.93 5.57 7.09
C LEU A 231 -27.89 4.43 6.08
N LEU A 232 -27.34 4.64 4.88
CA LEU A 232 -27.30 3.63 3.83
C LEU A 232 -26.12 2.68 3.94
N PHE A 233 -24.99 3.14 4.49
CA PHE A 233 -23.72 2.40 4.53
C PHE A 233 -23.30 1.92 5.93
N GLU A 234 -23.84 2.46 7.02
CA GLU A 234 -23.45 2.12 8.41
C GLU A 234 -23.65 0.64 8.74
N GLU A 235 -24.79 0.06 8.35
CA GLU A 235 -25.07 -1.37 8.55
C GLU A 235 -24.72 -2.23 7.32
N ARG A 236 -24.19 -1.62 6.26
CA ARG A 236 -24.05 -2.28 4.96
C ARG A 236 -22.62 -2.53 4.58
N ASP A 237 -22.38 -3.81 4.35
CA ASP A 237 -21.06 -4.30 4.05
C ASP A 237 -20.65 -4.00 2.59
N LEU A 238 -19.83 -2.95 2.42
CA LEU A 238 -19.11 -2.66 1.18
C LEU A 238 -17.88 -3.57 0.99
N SER A 239 -17.61 -4.52 1.89
CA SER A 239 -16.43 -5.40 1.82
C SER A 239 -16.46 -6.46 0.71
N SER A 240 -17.58 -6.57 -0.02
CA SER A 240 -17.67 -7.46 -1.18
C SER A 240 -17.66 -6.70 -2.50
N LEU A 241 -16.85 -7.17 -3.46
CA LEU A 241 -16.78 -6.60 -4.80
C LEU A 241 -18.14 -6.42 -5.48
N PRO A 242 -19.10 -7.39 -5.41
CA PRO A 242 -20.41 -7.18 -6.02
C PRO A 242 -21.18 -6.00 -5.41
N THR A 243 -21.07 -5.77 -4.10
CA THR A 243 -21.75 -4.64 -3.44
C THR A 243 -21.06 -3.32 -3.77
N LEU A 244 -19.73 -3.28 -3.70
CA LEU A 244 -18.93 -2.12 -4.10
C LEU A 244 -19.23 -1.72 -5.55
N LYS A 245 -19.24 -2.70 -6.47
CA LYS A 245 -19.57 -2.49 -7.87
C LYS A 245 -20.97 -1.89 -8.05
N CYS A 246 -21.98 -2.45 -7.38
CA CYS A 246 -23.34 -1.90 -7.47
C CYS A 246 -23.42 -0.44 -6.99
N ALA A 247 -22.75 -0.08 -5.90
CA ALA A 247 -22.74 1.30 -5.41
C ALA A 247 -22.06 2.26 -6.39
N CYS A 248 -20.85 1.89 -6.85
CA CYS A 248 -20.09 2.70 -7.79
C CYS A 248 -20.83 2.88 -9.12
N GLU A 249 -21.38 1.81 -9.70
CA GLU A 249 -22.08 1.85 -10.99
C GLU A 249 -23.36 2.69 -10.96
N ALA A 250 -24.09 2.66 -9.84
CA ALA A 250 -25.32 3.43 -9.71
C ALA A 250 -25.05 4.94 -9.55
N LEU A 251 -23.94 5.31 -8.91
CA LEU A 251 -23.64 6.71 -8.59
C LEU A 251 -22.71 7.37 -9.63
N ILE A 252 -21.65 6.67 -10.04
CA ILE A 252 -20.58 7.19 -10.88
C ILE A 252 -20.72 6.66 -12.30
N ASP A 253 -20.95 7.55 -13.27
CA ASP A 253 -20.99 7.19 -14.69
C ASP A 253 -19.58 7.20 -15.29
N SER A 254 -18.83 6.12 -15.04
CA SER A 254 -17.50 5.90 -15.63
C SER A 254 -17.39 4.50 -16.22
N SER A 255 -17.21 4.40 -17.54
CA SER A 255 -16.96 3.12 -18.22
C SER A 255 -15.63 2.50 -17.79
N ARG A 256 -14.60 3.32 -17.54
CA ARG A 256 -13.30 2.87 -17.06
C ARG A 256 -13.37 2.27 -15.67
N LEU A 257 -14.08 2.92 -14.74
CA LEU A 257 -14.29 2.37 -13.40
C LEU A 257 -15.02 1.02 -13.47
N ARG A 258 -16.05 0.92 -14.31
CA ARG A 258 -16.77 -0.34 -14.56
C ARG A 258 -15.87 -1.44 -15.07
N GLU A 259 -15.01 -1.14 -16.03
CA GLU A 259 -14.03 -2.07 -16.58
C GLU A 259 -13.07 -2.57 -15.50
N LYS A 260 -12.51 -1.66 -14.68
CA LYS A 260 -11.56 -2.00 -13.61
C LYS A 260 -12.20 -2.85 -12.51
N LEU A 261 -13.44 -2.55 -12.13
CA LEU A 261 -14.22 -3.34 -11.16
C LEU A 261 -14.67 -4.70 -11.70
N ALA A 262 -14.84 -4.83 -13.02
CA ALA A 262 -15.16 -6.09 -13.67
C ALA A 262 -13.93 -6.96 -13.98
N ALA A 263 -12.72 -6.44 -13.80
CA ALA A 263 -11.49 -7.13 -14.15
C ALA A 263 -11.29 -8.39 -13.27
N PRO A 264 -10.73 -9.48 -13.84
CA PRO A 264 -10.40 -10.69 -13.08
C PRO A 264 -9.49 -10.43 -11.87
N THR A 265 -8.58 -9.46 -11.96
CA THR A 265 -7.68 -9.06 -10.87
C THR A 265 -8.45 -8.49 -9.68
N ALA A 266 -9.52 -7.72 -9.90
CA ALA A 266 -10.39 -7.23 -8.82
C ALA A 266 -11.15 -8.39 -8.15
N TRP A 267 -11.68 -9.32 -8.95
CA TRP A 267 -12.35 -10.52 -8.44
C TRP A 267 -11.40 -11.35 -7.59
N ARG A 268 -10.19 -11.61 -8.08
CA ARG A 268 -9.15 -12.35 -7.35
C ARG A 268 -8.78 -11.68 -6.04
N LEU A 269 -8.58 -10.35 -6.02
CA LEU A 269 -8.30 -9.62 -4.77
C LEU A 269 -9.39 -9.84 -3.72
N ASN A 270 -10.66 -9.65 -4.12
CA ASN A 270 -11.81 -9.86 -3.25
C ASN A 270 -11.88 -11.30 -2.71
N GLN A 271 -11.68 -12.28 -3.60
CA GLN A 271 -11.72 -13.70 -3.23
C GLN A 271 -10.57 -14.09 -2.30
N ASN A 272 -9.36 -13.58 -2.54
CA ASN A 272 -8.21 -13.79 -1.67
C ASN A 272 -8.47 -13.18 -0.29
N ARG A 273 -8.92 -11.92 -0.21
CA ARG A 273 -9.28 -11.28 1.07
C ARG A 273 -10.31 -12.10 1.84
N HIS A 274 -11.38 -12.54 1.18
CA HIS A 274 -12.42 -13.34 1.82
C HIS A 274 -11.86 -14.64 2.40
N LEU A 275 -11.04 -15.37 1.64
CA LEU A 275 -10.42 -16.60 2.10
C LEU A 275 -9.46 -16.36 3.27
N ILE A 276 -8.66 -15.29 3.22
CA ILE A 276 -7.70 -14.94 4.27
C ILE A 276 -8.44 -14.59 5.56
N VAL A 277 -9.44 -13.72 5.51
CA VAL A 277 -10.17 -13.24 6.69
C VAL A 277 -10.99 -14.35 7.35
N HIS A 278 -11.69 -15.19 6.57
CA HIS A 278 -12.63 -16.16 7.14
C HIS A 278 -12.06 -17.57 7.31
N ARG A 279 -11.01 -17.92 6.56
CA ARG A 279 -10.41 -19.27 6.57
C ARG A 279 -8.91 -19.24 6.81
N ARG A 280 -8.33 -18.09 7.19
CA ARG A 280 -6.88 -17.93 7.39
C ARG A 280 -6.07 -18.31 6.13
N GLY A 281 -6.68 -18.15 4.96
CA GLY A 281 -6.09 -18.49 3.67
C GLY A 281 -6.13 -19.98 3.33
N ILE A 282 -6.82 -20.82 4.10
CA ILE A 282 -7.00 -22.24 3.78
C ILE A 282 -8.05 -22.39 2.68
N VAL A 283 -7.65 -22.99 1.56
CA VAL A 283 -8.49 -23.19 0.37
C VAL A 283 -9.65 -24.13 0.68
N ASP A 284 -10.87 -23.68 0.35
CA ASP A 284 -12.10 -24.46 0.42
C ASP A 284 -12.75 -24.65 -0.96
N GLU A 285 -13.74 -25.54 -1.03
CA GLU A 285 -14.47 -25.84 -2.27
C GLU A 285 -15.14 -24.61 -2.87
N GLU A 286 -15.60 -23.69 -2.01
CA GLU A 286 -16.25 -22.47 -2.45
C GLU A 286 -15.28 -21.54 -3.17
N TYR A 287 -14.07 -21.36 -2.63
CA TYR A 287 -13.01 -20.60 -3.27
C TYR A 287 -12.65 -21.17 -4.63
N LEU A 288 -12.39 -22.48 -4.71
CA LEU A 288 -12.04 -23.16 -5.98
C LEU A 288 -13.12 -22.99 -7.04
N ARG A 289 -14.40 -23.17 -6.64
CA ARG A 289 -15.54 -22.97 -7.54
C ARG A 289 -15.63 -21.54 -8.07
N LYS A 290 -15.31 -20.54 -7.23
CA LYS A 290 -15.41 -19.11 -7.58
C LYS A 290 -14.21 -18.60 -8.39
N THR A 291 -13.02 -19.15 -8.21
CA THR A 291 -11.79 -18.64 -8.82
C THR A 291 -11.29 -19.50 -9.99
N GLY A 292 -11.63 -20.80 -10.00
CA GLY A 292 -11.13 -21.75 -11.01
C GLY A 292 -9.63 -22.06 -10.89
N VAL A 293 -8.99 -21.64 -9.80
CA VAL A 293 -7.55 -21.88 -9.56
C VAL A 293 -7.31 -23.38 -9.32
N GLN A 294 -6.19 -23.90 -9.79
CA GLN A 294 -5.79 -25.29 -9.61
C GLN A 294 -5.01 -25.48 -8.29
N LEU A 295 -5.72 -25.37 -7.17
CA LEU A 295 -5.23 -25.74 -5.82
C LEU A 295 -6.09 -26.86 -5.25
N SER A 296 -5.59 -27.57 -4.25
CA SER A 296 -6.36 -28.60 -3.53
C SER A 296 -7.07 -27.99 -2.33
N VAL A 297 -8.23 -28.54 -1.95
CA VAL A 297 -8.90 -28.18 -0.70
C VAL A 297 -7.97 -28.52 0.48
N GLY A 298 -7.84 -27.57 1.42
CA GLY A 298 -6.92 -27.68 2.56
C GLY A 298 -5.54 -27.08 2.30
N ASP A 299 -5.19 -26.75 1.05
CA ASP A 299 -3.95 -26.05 0.75
C ASP A 299 -3.97 -24.63 1.35
N GLN A 300 -2.80 -24.13 1.73
CA GLN A 300 -2.64 -22.74 2.10
C GLN A 300 -2.52 -21.89 0.83
N LEU A 301 -3.31 -20.82 0.75
CA LEU A 301 -3.17 -19.81 -0.30
C LEU A 301 -1.75 -19.24 -0.32
N ILE A 302 -1.18 -19.17 -1.51
CA ILE A 302 0.13 -18.55 -1.76
C ILE A 302 -0.11 -17.35 -2.66
N VAL A 303 0.28 -16.17 -2.18
CA VAL A 303 0.37 -14.95 -2.99
C VAL A 303 1.85 -14.65 -3.19
N SER A 304 2.29 -14.61 -4.44
CA SER A 304 3.69 -14.24 -4.74
C SER A 304 3.91 -12.72 -4.62
N PRO A 305 5.15 -12.24 -4.43
CA PRO A 305 5.43 -10.79 -4.43
C PRO A 305 4.95 -10.08 -5.70
N THR A 306 5.13 -10.70 -6.87
CA THR A 306 4.67 -10.16 -8.16
C THR A 306 3.15 -10.10 -8.23
N GLU A 307 2.46 -11.14 -7.75
CA GLU A 307 1.00 -11.13 -7.70
C GLU A 307 0.49 -10.07 -6.72
N PHE A 308 1.12 -9.91 -5.56
CA PHE A 308 0.79 -8.84 -4.63
C PHE A 308 0.96 -7.44 -5.26
N GLU A 309 2.07 -7.19 -5.97
CA GLU A 309 2.31 -5.93 -6.72
C GLU A 309 1.19 -5.69 -7.73
N GLU A 310 0.79 -6.71 -8.51
CA GLU A 310 -0.32 -6.63 -9.46
C GLU A 310 -1.66 -6.29 -8.78
N LEU A 311 -1.99 -6.99 -7.69
CA LEU A 311 -3.23 -6.77 -6.93
C LEU A 311 -3.29 -5.35 -6.34
N LEU A 312 -2.17 -4.86 -5.80
CA LEU A 312 -2.06 -3.52 -5.22
C LEU A 312 -2.20 -2.43 -6.27
N LEU A 313 -1.47 -2.55 -7.39
CA LEU A 313 -1.56 -1.59 -8.48
C LEU A 313 -2.95 -1.57 -9.12
N HIS A 314 -3.63 -2.70 -9.18
CA HIS A 314 -5.02 -2.75 -9.65
C HIS A 314 -5.98 -2.04 -8.69
N ALA A 315 -5.81 -2.22 -7.37
CA ALA A 315 -6.59 -1.49 -6.38
C ALA A 315 -6.36 0.03 -6.47
N LEU A 316 -5.11 0.47 -6.65
CA LEU A 316 -4.76 1.87 -6.91
C LEU A 316 -5.45 2.40 -8.17
N SER A 317 -5.45 1.61 -9.26
CA SER A 317 -6.12 1.96 -10.51
C SER A 317 -7.64 2.11 -10.34
N ILE A 318 -8.29 1.24 -9.56
CA ILE A 318 -9.71 1.39 -9.22
C ILE A 318 -9.94 2.69 -8.45
N GLY A 319 -9.14 2.94 -7.40
CA GLY A 319 -9.24 4.16 -6.59
C GLY A 319 -9.06 5.43 -7.43
N SER A 320 -8.14 5.41 -8.40
CA SER A 320 -7.93 6.53 -9.32
C SER A 320 -9.14 6.82 -10.21
N GLU A 321 -9.72 5.79 -10.84
CA GLU A 321 -10.90 5.97 -11.70
C GLU A 321 -12.15 6.35 -10.89
N PHE A 322 -12.24 5.84 -9.66
CA PHE A 322 -13.29 6.21 -8.71
C PHE A 322 -13.21 7.70 -8.34
N LEU A 323 -12.04 8.18 -7.94
CA LEU A 323 -11.83 9.59 -7.57
C LEU A 323 -12.02 10.55 -8.75
N ALA A 324 -11.61 10.15 -9.96
CA ALA A 324 -11.85 10.94 -11.17
C ALA A 324 -13.35 11.07 -11.49
N GLY A 325 -14.10 9.97 -11.35
CA GLY A 325 -15.55 9.97 -11.50
C GLY A 325 -16.25 10.78 -10.41
N LEU A 326 -15.78 10.68 -9.17
CA LEU A 326 -16.28 11.45 -8.03
C LEU A 326 -16.06 12.96 -8.21
N ALA A 327 -14.88 13.38 -8.64
CA ALA A 327 -14.58 14.78 -8.92
C ALA A 327 -15.57 15.36 -9.95
N SER A 328 -15.91 14.57 -10.98
CA SER A 328 -16.88 14.98 -12.00
C SER A 328 -18.28 15.21 -11.41
N LEU A 329 -18.72 14.36 -10.48
CA LEU A 329 -20.02 14.51 -9.80
C LEU A 329 -20.05 15.74 -8.89
N VAL A 330 -18.98 15.97 -8.14
CA VAL A 330 -18.91 17.05 -7.14
C VAL A 330 -18.76 18.43 -7.80
N LEU A 331 -18.01 18.54 -8.90
CA LEU A 331 -17.83 19.79 -9.64
C LEU A 331 -19.10 20.28 -10.35
N HIS A 332 -20.05 19.39 -10.65
CA HIS A 332 -21.33 19.75 -11.24
C HIS A 332 -22.34 20.33 -10.23
N ASP A 333 -21.94 20.55 -8.96
CA ASP A 333 -22.75 21.24 -7.96
C ASP A 333 -22.13 22.56 -7.46
N PRO A 334 -22.76 23.72 -7.69
CA PRO A 334 -22.33 24.98 -7.11
C PRO A 334 -22.44 25.05 -5.57
N SER A 335 -23.22 24.17 -4.91
CA SER A 335 -23.45 24.24 -3.46
C SER A 335 -22.26 23.77 -2.60
N ILE A 336 -21.36 22.94 -3.15
CA ILE A 336 -20.23 22.34 -2.42
C ILE A 336 -18.98 23.26 -2.48
N SER A 337 -18.91 24.17 -3.46
CA SER A 337 -17.80 25.11 -3.64
C SER A 337 -17.78 26.21 -2.56
N THR A 338 -18.92 26.53 -1.96
CA THR A 338 -19.07 27.70 -1.07
C THR A 338 -18.70 27.47 0.40
N ASP A 339 -18.60 26.21 0.86
CA ASP A 339 -18.25 25.92 2.26
C ASP A 339 -16.72 25.80 2.51
N ALA A 340 -15.88 25.90 1.47
CA ALA A 340 -14.42 25.95 1.60
C ALA A 340 -13.86 27.36 1.88
N ALA A 341 -14.73 28.37 2.02
CA ALA A 341 -14.35 29.78 2.19
C ALA A 341 -14.80 30.40 3.53
N ARG A 342 -15.11 29.59 4.55
CA ARG A 342 -15.44 30.08 5.91
C ARG A 342 -14.59 29.45 6.99
#